data_AF-A0A0H5B179-F1
#
_entry.id   AF-A0A0H5B179-F1
#
_cell.length_a   1.000
_cell.length_b   1.000
_cell.length_c   1.000
_cell.angle_alpha   90.00
_cell.angle_beta   90.00
_cell.angle_gamma   90.00
#
_symmetry.space_group_name_H-M   'P 1'
#
loop_
_entity.id
_entity.type
_entity.pdbx_description
1 polymer ?
#
loop_
_entity_poly.entity_id
_entity_poly.type
_entity_poly.pdbx_seq_one_letter_code
_entity_poly.pdbx_strand_id
1 'polypeptide(L)'
;MTHYQIENCLENWDFDAALEWHRYISDNNSDQIPNYCRYLADTGHLDIAKSLIDSIKSNPVLYKKLSNDENFSVCRNLNSFFNKKLNEYANNPDYFCKLYMFSLTGNIDKVFSLLTTYRGGHINSSTSAENNMIINFALNKLIEKNRLDVDISREIIIHLANSNKINNQRKKYLLKSMIDFIAKNHDLSKELFDLKHIYTIHIRLIPLIYAISNNENGAKSLMSKVYSLIQDNNNLNMLNTEKPRIAICISGMFKSDLTNLKTIQTKLAIPLNADVFIHTWDRQQDWMGDVRRYNFWPRVFNISNSLVPKNIQNLSFLEKNYSNVYSCLLSSVFSSLDINQVKNNIISKSILIENENNFMREHHINDNFKSRETFNQIKMFYGLYKCFELAKRKEDIEGFRYDYFIRLRADTIVNSNSISPEHLYALDNSSLAVPAGAGWGISDGFFYANRSVYERVISLWKKMKIANRLSPFEEFRDWDAHKLLGLWLLKNDIRPVPCKFSCGTIFGGETLKVPGLLAALEKDNTQENRNKFPEETQWLMEFLKDKAK
;
A
#
# COMPACT_ATOMS: atom_id res chain seq x y z
N MET A 1 31.04 25.88 6.04
CA MET A 1 29.96 25.41 5.15
C MET A 1 30.32 24.09 4.48
N THR A 2 31.54 23.93 3.93
CA THR A 2 31.99 22.71 3.24
C THR A 2 32.23 21.48 4.13
N HIS A 3 32.72 21.66 5.37
CA HIS A 3 32.88 20.53 6.31
C HIS A 3 31.53 19.93 6.72
N TYR A 4 30.54 20.78 6.99
CA TYR A 4 29.15 20.39 7.26
C TYR A 4 28.52 19.62 6.08
N GLN A 5 28.87 19.96 4.84
CA GLN A 5 28.40 19.23 3.66
C GLN A 5 28.96 17.80 3.62
N ILE A 6 30.24 17.60 3.93
CA ILE A 6 30.85 16.27 4.03
C ILE A 6 30.18 15.46 5.15
N GLU A 7 30.05 16.03 6.35
CA GLU A 7 29.41 15.35 7.48
C GLU A 7 27.98 14.92 7.14
N ASN A 8 27.18 15.82 6.55
CA ASN A 8 25.83 15.49 6.10
C ASN A 8 25.81 14.39 5.03
N CYS A 9 26.71 14.40 4.05
CA CYS A 9 26.83 13.30 3.08
C CYS A 9 27.17 11.97 3.77
N LEU A 10 28.10 11.98 4.73
CA LEU A 10 28.51 10.80 5.48
C LEU A 10 27.40 10.26 6.39
N GLU A 11 26.59 11.12 7.03
CA GLU A 11 25.42 10.70 7.81
C GLU A 11 24.32 10.07 6.95
N ASN A 12 24.20 10.51 5.69
CA ASN A 12 23.25 9.95 4.72
C ASN A 12 23.82 8.78 3.90
N TRP A 13 25.10 8.41 4.13
CA TRP A 13 25.84 7.39 3.37
C TRP A 13 25.88 7.68 1.86
N ASP A 14 25.97 8.96 1.50
CA ASP A 14 26.19 9.42 0.13
C ASP A 14 27.70 9.60 -0.12
N PHE A 15 28.37 8.47 -0.33
CA PHE A 15 29.83 8.41 -0.43
C PHE A 15 30.38 9.03 -1.73
N ASP A 16 29.60 9.04 -2.80
CA ASP A 16 30.00 9.66 -4.07
C ASP A 16 29.96 11.19 -3.94
N ALA A 17 28.90 11.75 -3.35
CA ALA A 17 28.85 13.18 -3.06
C ALA A 17 29.96 13.60 -2.06
N ALA A 18 30.22 12.79 -1.03
CA ALA A 18 31.31 13.05 -0.11
C ALA A 18 32.69 13.02 -0.81
N LEU A 19 32.89 12.12 -1.78
CA LEU A 19 34.10 12.06 -2.59
C LEU A 19 34.31 13.36 -3.38
N GLU A 20 33.26 13.85 -4.04
CA GLU A 20 33.29 15.10 -4.81
C GLU A 20 33.61 16.30 -3.92
N TRP A 21 33.00 16.38 -2.72
CA TRP A 21 33.30 17.43 -1.76
C TRP A 21 34.74 17.37 -1.25
N HIS A 22 35.25 16.18 -0.93
CA HIS A 22 36.65 16.03 -0.52
C HIS A 22 37.61 16.51 -1.62
N ARG A 23 37.35 16.13 -2.87
CA ARG A 23 38.13 16.59 -4.03
C ARG A 23 38.07 18.10 -4.20
N TYR A 24 36.86 18.68 -4.22
CA TYR A 24 36.67 20.12 -4.37
C TYR A 24 37.43 20.91 -3.30
N ILE A 25 37.36 20.48 -2.05
CA ILE A 25 38.07 21.15 -0.95
C ILE A 25 39.58 20.99 -1.12
N SER A 26 40.09 19.81 -1.49
CA SER A 26 41.53 19.60 -1.67
C SER A 26 42.12 20.40 -2.83
N ASP A 27 41.34 20.57 -3.90
CA ASP A 27 41.75 21.35 -5.09
C ASP A 27 41.86 22.85 -4.75
N ASN A 28 41.05 23.35 -3.81
CA ASN A 28 41.03 24.75 -3.38
C ASN A 28 41.86 25.01 -2.10
N ASN A 29 42.19 23.98 -1.34
CA ASN A 29 42.97 24.07 -0.11
C ASN A 29 43.89 22.86 0.03
N SER A 30 45.19 23.06 -0.25
CA SER A 30 46.21 22.01 -0.18
C SER A 30 46.30 21.31 1.18
N ASP A 31 45.93 22.00 2.27
CA ASP A 31 46.06 21.48 3.63
C ASP A 31 45.01 20.38 3.90
N GLN A 32 44.01 20.24 3.03
CA GLN A 32 42.97 19.21 3.11
C GLN A 32 43.29 17.97 2.26
N ILE A 33 44.38 17.99 1.49
CA ILE A 33 44.86 16.84 0.72
C ILE A 33 45.02 15.57 1.59
N PRO A 34 45.60 15.62 2.82
CA PRO A 34 45.72 14.41 3.63
C PRO A 34 44.37 13.78 4.00
N ASN A 35 43.35 14.60 4.26
CA ASN A 35 41.99 14.14 4.56
C ASN A 35 41.36 13.47 3.33
N TYR A 36 41.57 14.05 2.14
CA TYR A 36 41.12 13.44 0.89
C TYR A 36 41.84 12.10 0.61
N CYS A 37 43.16 12.04 0.79
CA CYS A 37 43.93 10.80 0.67
C CYS A 37 43.45 9.71 1.64
N ARG A 38 43.14 10.07 2.89
CA ARG A 38 42.55 9.15 3.86
C ARG A 38 41.20 8.63 3.38
N TYR A 39 40.33 9.54 2.93
CA TYR A 39 39.01 9.18 2.41
C TYR A 39 39.12 8.21 1.23
N LEU A 40 39.95 8.52 0.23
CA LEU A 40 40.23 7.65 -0.92
C LEU A 40 40.73 6.26 -0.49
N ALA A 41 41.61 6.18 0.50
CA ALA A 41 42.09 4.90 1.02
C ALA A 41 40.99 4.10 1.74
N ASP A 42 40.12 4.78 2.48
CA ASP A 42 39.02 4.17 3.22
C ASP A 42 37.88 3.71 2.31
N THR A 43 37.60 4.43 1.23
CA THR A 43 36.63 4.04 0.19
C THR A 43 37.25 3.25 -0.96
N GLY A 44 38.54 2.92 -0.90
CA GLY A 44 39.18 1.98 -1.81
C GLY A 44 39.47 2.55 -3.21
N HIS A 45 39.65 3.85 -3.37
CA HIS A 45 40.11 4.50 -4.61
C HIS A 45 41.65 4.66 -4.62
N LEU A 46 42.37 3.53 -4.53
CA LEU A 46 43.82 3.52 -4.35
C LEU A 46 44.59 4.01 -5.59
N ASP A 47 44.04 3.80 -6.78
CA ASP A 47 44.55 4.34 -8.05
C ASP A 47 44.54 5.87 -8.07
N ILE A 48 43.44 6.48 -7.61
CA ILE A 48 43.31 7.93 -7.47
C ILE A 48 44.25 8.45 -6.39
N ALA A 49 44.31 7.79 -5.22
CA ALA A 49 45.18 8.19 -4.12
C ALA A 49 46.67 8.16 -4.53
N LYS A 50 47.10 7.12 -5.24
CA LYS A 50 48.46 7.01 -5.78
C LYS A 50 48.75 8.14 -6.78
N SER A 51 47.84 8.37 -7.73
CA SER A 51 48.00 9.43 -8.74
C SER A 51 48.10 10.82 -8.11
N LEU A 52 47.30 11.10 -7.07
CA LEU A 52 47.35 12.34 -6.31
C LEU A 52 48.68 12.50 -5.56
N ILE A 53 49.18 11.44 -4.92
CA ILE A 53 50.47 11.47 -4.23
C ILE A 53 51.63 11.69 -5.20
N ASP A 54 51.62 11.02 -6.36
CA ASP A 54 52.64 11.16 -7.38
C ASP A 54 52.64 12.58 -7.98
N SER A 55 51.47 13.20 -8.17
CA SER A 55 51.38 14.60 -8.63
C SER A 55 51.93 15.60 -7.61
N ILE A 56 51.68 15.38 -6.32
CA ILE A 56 52.24 16.21 -5.23
C ILE A 56 53.76 16.12 -5.21
N LYS A 57 54.33 14.90 -5.30
CA LYS A 57 55.79 14.70 -5.31
C LYS A 57 56.47 15.33 -6.52
N SER A 58 55.76 15.37 -7.64
CA SER A 58 56.22 16.03 -8.87
C SER A 58 56.19 17.56 -8.78
N ASN A 59 55.60 18.13 -7.73
CA ASN A 59 55.58 19.57 -7.44
C ASN A 59 56.43 19.88 -6.19
N PRO A 60 57.70 20.29 -6.34
CA PRO A 60 58.62 20.49 -5.21
C PRO A 60 58.15 21.53 -4.18
N VAL A 61 57.44 22.57 -4.64
CA VAL A 61 56.93 23.65 -3.78
C VAL A 61 55.82 23.12 -2.88
N LEU A 62 54.84 22.42 -3.47
CA LEU A 62 53.73 21.83 -2.74
C LEU A 62 54.21 20.71 -1.80
N TYR A 63 55.11 19.85 -2.27
CA TYR A 63 55.69 18.78 -1.45
C TYR A 63 56.45 19.34 -0.24
N LYS A 64 57.26 20.40 -0.41
CA LYS A 64 57.95 21.05 0.71
C LYS A 64 56.97 21.69 1.70
N LYS A 65 55.88 22.29 1.21
CA LYS A 65 54.82 22.86 2.07
C LYS A 65 54.17 21.78 2.94
N LEU A 66 53.78 20.65 2.34
CA LEU A 66 53.01 19.60 3.01
C LEU A 66 53.87 18.62 3.83
N SER A 67 55.12 18.39 3.45
CA SER A 67 56.01 17.43 4.14
C SER A 67 56.33 17.76 5.60
N ASN A 68 56.12 19.03 5.99
CA ASN A 68 56.25 19.51 7.37
C ASN A 68 54.94 19.42 8.19
N ASP A 69 53.81 19.07 7.56
CA ASP A 69 52.53 18.89 8.24
C ASP A 69 52.43 17.46 8.82
N GLU A 70 52.11 17.34 10.11
CA GLU A 70 51.91 16.05 10.78
C GLU A 70 50.77 15.24 10.14
N ASN A 71 49.74 15.91 9.61
CA ASN A 71 48.63 15.26 8.91
C ASN A 71 49.06 14.62 7.59
N PHE A 72 50.14 15.11 6.95
CA PHE A 72 50.70 14.54 5.73
C PHE A 72 51.37 13.17 5.96
N SER A 73 51.51 12.72 7.21
CA SER A 73 51.93 11.36 7.55
C SER A 73 51.09 10.29 6.84
N VAL A 74 49.79 10.51 6.65
CA VAL A 74 48.90 9.60 5.90
C VAL A 74 49.40 9.41 4.47
N CYS A 75 49.71 10.51 3.76
CA CYS A 75 50.20 10.48 2.38
C CYS A 75 51.57 9.79 2.30
N ARG A 76 52.48 10.04 3.25
CA ARG A 76 53.79 9.38 3.32
C ARG A 76 53.66 7.87 3.53
N ASN A 77 52.78 7.47 4.45
CA ASN A 77 52.52 6.06 4.75
C ASN A 77 51.90 5.33 3.55
N LEU A 78 50.93 5.94 2.88
CA LEU A 78 50.34 5.39 1.65
C LEU A 78 51.36 5.27 0.51
N ASN A 79 52.22 6.29 0.31
CA ASN A 79 53.30 6.22 -0.66
C ASN A 79 54.28 5.07 -0.35
N SER A 80 54.67 4.93 0.91
CA SER A 80 55.55 3.82 1.34
C SER A 80 54.89 2.47 1.10
N PHE A 81 53.62 2.34 1.46
CA PHE A 81 52.80 1.16 1.18
C PHE A 81 52.74 0.81 -0.32
N PHE A 82 52.49 1.78 -1.20
CA PHE A 82 52.43 1.53 -2.65
C PHE A 82 53.78 1.05 -3.21
N ASN A 83 54.88 1.69 -2.80
CA ASN A 83 56.22 1.30 -3.26
C ASN A 83 56.61 -0.08 -2.72
N LYS A 84 56.28 -0.37 -1.46
CA LYS A 84 56.46 -1.68 -0.85
C LYS A 84 55.72 -2.76 -1.64
N LYS A 85 54.45 -2.54 -1.99
CA LYS A 85 53.65 -3.53 -2.75
C LYS A 85 54.17 -3.76 -4.18
N LEU A 86 54.68 -2.72 -4.84
CA LEU A 86 55.35 -2.86 -6.14
C LEU A 86 56.63 -3.71 -6.03
N ASN A 87 57.46 -3.45 -5.03
CA ASN A 87 58.70 -4.19 -4.80
C ASN A 87 58.44 -5.66 -4.39
N GLU A 88 57.44 -5.91 -3.54
CA GLU A 88 57.03 -7.26 -3.15
C GLU A 88 56.53 -8.06 -4.35
N TYR A 89 55.78 -7.42 -5.26
CA TYR A 89 55.29 -8.09 -6.46
C TYR A 89 56.41 -8.54 -7.40
N ALA A 90 57.47 -7.75 -7.53
CA ALA A 90 58.61 -8.08 -8.39
C ALA A 90 59.46 -9.25 -7.87
N ASN A 91 59.51 -9.47 -6.56
CA ASN A 91 60.45 -10.41 -5.93
C ASN A 91 59.78 -11.68 -5.39
N ASN A 92 58.65 -11.56 -4.70
CA ASN A 92 57.90 -12.69 -4.15
C ASN A 92 56.43 -12.27 -3.86
N PRO A 93 55.54 -12.32 -4.86
CA PRO A 93 54.20 -11.77 -4.73
C PRO A 93 53.31 -12.60 -3.80
N ASP A 94 53.02 -12.07 -2.61
CA ASP A 94 51.99 -12.61 -1.71
C ASP A 94 50.57 -12.44 -2.27
N TYR A 95 49.58 -13.05 -1.60
CA TYR A 95 48.17 -13.01 -2.02
C TYR A 95 47.66 -11.57 -2.23
N PHE A 96 47.89 -10.67 -1.26
CA PHE A 96 47.37 -9.30 -1.30
C PHE A 96 48.15 -8.43 -2.29
N CYS A 97 49.43 -8.71 -2.52
CA CYS A 97 50.23 -8.10 -3.58
C CYS A 97 49.66 -8.44 -4.96
N LYS A 98 49.36 -9.72 -5.22
CA LYS A 98 48.72 -10.14 -6.49
C LYS A 98 47.37 -9.47 -6.67
N LEU A 99 46.55 -9.47 -5.61
CA LEU A 99 45.22 -8.84 -5.64
C LEU A 99 45.32 -7.35 -5.99
N TYR A 100 46.18 -6.60 -5.29
CA TYR A 100 46.41 -5.18 -5.55
C TYR A 100 46.86 -4.92 -7.00
N MET A 101 47.85 -5.67 -7.49
CA MET A 101 48.41 -5.46 -8.83
C MET A 101 47.43 -5.82 -9.95
N PHE A 102 46.66 -6.90 -9.80
CA PHE A 102 45.61 -7.23 -10.78
C PHE A 102 44.46 -6.23 -10.77
N SER A 103 44.08 -5.69 -9.59
CA SER A 103 43.12 -4.59 -9.52
C SER A 103 43.64 -3.32 -10.18
N LEU A 104 44.91 -2.96 -9.95
CA LEU A 104 45.54 -1.77 -10.53
C LEU A 104 45.67 -1.87 -12.06
N THR A 105 46.00 -3.05 -12.58
CA THR A 105 46.15 -3.29 -14.03
C THR A 105 44.83 -3.60 -14.74
N GLY A 106 43.71 -3.67 -14.01
CA GLY A 106 42.39 -3.96 -14.57
C GLY A 106 42.19 -5.41 -15.02
N ASN A 107 42.98 -6.37 -14.51
CA ASN A 107 42.81 -7.79 -14.84
C ASN A 107 41.73 -8.44 -13.96
N ILE A 108 40.47 -8.12 -14.27
CA ILE A 108 39.30 -8.44 -13.43
C ILE A 108 39.07 -9.94 -13.26
N ASP A 109 39.32 -10.75 -14.30
CA ASP A 109 39.18 -12.21 -14.20
C ASP A 109 40.14 -12.81 -13.18
N LYS A 110 41.38 -12.31 -13.10
CA LYS A 110 42.34 -12.73 -12.08
C LYS A 110 41.96 -12.22 -10.69
N VAL A 111 41.41 -11.01 -10.57
CA VAL A 111 40.87 -10.50 -9.30
C VAL A 111 39.75 -11.42 -8.79
N PHE A 112 38.80 -11.72 -9.67
CA PHE A 112 37.68 -12.61 -9.37
C PHE A 112 38.17 -14.02 -8.98
N SER A 113 39.08 -14.59 -9.76
CA SER A 113 39.68 -15.90 -9.48
C SER A 113 40.41 -15.93 -8.12
N LEU A 114 41.17 -14.89 -7.77
CA LEU A 114 41.85 -14.84 -6.47
C LEU A 114 40.89 -14.75 -5.29
N LEU A 115 39.78 -14.01 -5.43
CA LEU A 115 38.79 -13.88 -4.37
C LEU A 115 37.93 -15.14 -4.22
N THR A 116 37.71 -15.90 -5.31
CA THR A 116 36.90 -17.14 -5.30
C THR A 116 37.70 -18.39 -4.94
N THR A 117 38.97 -18.50 -5.34
CA THR A 117 39.79 -19.73 -5.21
C THR A 117 40.34 -19.94 -3.80
N TYR A 118 40.56 -18.87 -3.03
CA TYR A 118 41.25 -18.93 -1.73
C TYR A 118 40.31 -18.76 -0.53
N ARG A 119 39.14 -19.43 -0.57
CA ARG A 119 38.07 -19.30 0.45
C ARG A 119 38.61 -19.49 1.87
N GLY A 120 38.45 -18.47 2.71
CA GLY A 120 38.67 -18.50 4.17
C GLY A 120 40.12 -18.48 4.69
N GLY A 121 41.14 -18.69 3.85
CA GLY A 121 42.53 -18.78 4.30
C GLY A 121 43.23 -17.43 4.49
N HIS A 122 43.09 -16.52 3.52
CA HIS A 122 43.84 -15.25 3.50
C HIS A 122 43.04 -14.04 4.02
N ILE A 123 41.73 -14.01 3.83
CA ILE A 123 40.82 -12.97 4.33
C ILE A 123 40.14 -13.51 5.57
N ASN A 124 40.47 -12.96 6.73
CA ASN A 124 39.92 -13.37 8.03
C ASN A 124 40.04 -12.22 9.04
N SER A 125 39.57 -12.44 10.27
CA SER A 125 39.57 -11.41 11.32
C SER A 125 40.95 -10.80 11.62
N SER A 126 42.05 -11.52 11.33
CA SER A 126 43.42 -11.05 11.54
C SER A 126 43.99 -10.18 10.42
N THR A 127 43.34 -10.12 9.24
CA THR A 127 43.78 -9.34 8.07
C THR A 127 44.06 -7.88 8.45
N SER A 128 45.24 -7.36 8.08
CA SER A 128 45.70 -6.02 8.48
C SER A 128 44.84 -4.90 7.91
N ALA A 129 44.91 -3.71 8.51
CA ALA A 129 44.19 -2.54 8.01
C ALA A 129 44.57 -2.19 6.56
N GLU A 130 45.85 -2.39 6.20
CA GLU A 130 46.38 -2.16 4.86
C GLU A 130 45.83 -3.16 3.84
N ASN A 131 45.82 -4.45 4.18
CA ASN A 131 45.26 -5.49 3.31
C ASN A 131 43.75 -5.31 3.12
N ASN A 132 43.05 -4.78 4.13
CA ASN A 132 41.64 -4.40 4.00
C ASN A 132 41.41 -3.23 3.03
N MET A 133 42.39 -2.33 2.82
CA MET A 133 42.29 -1.31 1.76
C MET A 133 42.38 -1.96 0.38
N ILE A 134 43.26 -2.95 0.23
CA ILE A 134 43.41 -3.72 -1.02
C ILE A 134 42.12 -4.48 -1.35
N ILE A 135 41.52 -5.14 -0.35
CA ILE A 135 40.25 -5.84 -0.52
C ILE A 135 39.17 -4.86 -1.00
N ASN A 136 39.06 -3.68 -0.36
CA ASN A 136 38.08 -2.66 -0.77
C ASN A 136 38.30 -2.22 -2.23
N PHE A 137 39.54 -1.90 -2.60
CA PHE A 137 39.89 -1.53 -3.98
C PHE A 137 39.55 -2.63 -4.99
N ALA A 138 39.83 -3.89 -4.66
CA ALA A 138 39.50 -5.02 -5.53
C ALA A 138 37.99 -5.18 -5.72
N LEU A 139 37.20 -5.02 -4.65
CA LEU A 139 35.74 -5.08 -4.71
C LEU A 139 35.16 -3.95 -5.55
N ASN A 140 35.68 -2.72 -5.41
CA ASN A 140 35.29 -1.61 -6.27
C ASN A 140 35.50 -1.94 -7.76
N LYS A 141 36.66 -2.52 -8.12
CA LYS A 141 36.91 -2.93 -9.50
C LYS A 141 36.00 -4.04 -9.98
N LEU A 142 35.57 -4.96 -9.11
CA LEU A 142 34.55 -5.96 -9.46
C LEU A 142 33.17 -5.33 -9.68
N ILE A 143 32.76 -4.40 -8.80
CA ILE A 143 31.48 -3.68 -8.90
C ILE A 143 31.45 -2.82 -10.18
N GLU A 144 32.49 -2.00 -10.42
CA GLU A 144 32.66 -1.17 -11.61
C GLU A 144 32.53 -1.96 -12.92
N LYS A 145 32.86 -3.26 -12.89
CA LYS A 145 32.90 -4.14 -14.05
C LYS A 145 31.77 -5.17 -14.09
N ASN A 146 30.80 -5.07 -13.17
CA ASN A 146 29.67 -5.99 -13.04
C ASN A 146 30.09 -7.47 -12.88
N ARG A 147 31.10 -7.73 -12.04
CA ARG A 147 31.68 -9.07 -11.84
C ARG A 147 31.62 -9.58 -10.39
N LEU A 148 30.96 -8.86 -9.49
CA LEU A 148 30.74 -9.33 -8.12
C LEU A 148 29.67 -10.44 -8.10
N ASP A 149 29.92 -11.52 -7.37
CA ASP A 149 28.99 -12.65 -7.21
C ASP A 149 28.53 -12.82 -5.75
N VAL A 150 27.64 -13.80 -5.52
CA VAL A 150 27.09 -14.11 -4.20
C VAL A 150 28.13 -14.66 -3.23
N ASP A 151 29.03 -15.52 -3.70
CA ASP A 151 30.04 -16.15 -2.86
C ASP A 151 31.04 -15.11 -2.32
N ILE A 152 31.59 -14.24 -3.17
CA ILE A 152 32.45 -13.14 -2.73
C ILE A 152 31.68 -12.23 -1.78
N SER A 153 30.45 -11.84 -2.13
CA SER A 153 29.61 -10.97 -1.28
C SER A 153 29.41 -11.56 0.11
N ARG A 154 29.14 -12.88 0.20
CA ARG A 154 29.00 -13.61 1.46
C ARG A 154 30.26 -13.52 2.31
N GLU A 155 31.40 -13.90 1.75
CA GLU A 155 32.66 -13.95 2.49
C GLU A 155 33.06 -12.56 2.99
N ILE A 156 32.82 -11.52 2.18
CA ILE A 156 33.09 -10.14 2.59
C ILE A 156 32.15 -9.71 3.72
N ILE A 157 30.84 -9.97 3.65
CA ILE A 157 29.91 -9.63 4.75
C ILE A 157 30.34 -10.33 6.05
N ILE A 158 30.72 -11.61 5.97
CA ILE A 158 31.26 -12.38 7.10
C ILE A 158 32.52 -11.72 7.68
N HIS A 159 33.44 -11.33 6.82
CA HIS A 159 34.70 -10.68 7.21
C HIS A 159 34.46 -9.31 7.86
N LEU A 160 33.57 -8.49 7.29
CA LEU A 160 33.19 -7.19 7.85
C LEU A 160 32.55 -7.31 9.24
N ALA A 161 31.75 -8.36 9.45
CA ALA A 161 31.13 -8.64 10.74
C ALA A 161 32.17 -9.05 11.81
N ASN A 162 33.20 -9.81 11.42
CA ASN A 162 34.13 -10.41 12.36
C ASN A 162 35.42 -9.61 12.61
N SER A 163 35.83 -8.73 11.69
CA SER A 163 37.10 -8.01 11.81
C SER A 163 36.94 -6.70 12.60
N ASN A 164 37.80 -6.52 13.62
CA ASN A 164 37.98 -5.28 14.36
C ASN A 164 39.06 -4.36 13.75
N LYS A 165 39.78 -4.82 12.72
CA LYS A 165 40.85 -4.08 12.03
C LYS A 165 40.35 -3.26 10.84
N ILE A 166 39.04 -3.18 10.67
CA ILE A 166 38.38 -2.41 9.60
C ILE A 166 37.67 -1.25 10.27
N ASN A 167 38.03 -0.02 9.89
CA ASN A 167 37.36 1.16 10.42
C ASN A 167 35.90 1.24 9.94
N ASN A 168 35.07 1.97 10.68
CA ASN A 168 33.65 2.07 10.40
C ASN A 168 33.38 2.66 9.01
N GLN A 169 34.10 3.70 8.60
CA GLN A 169 33.92 4.33 7.29
C GLN A 169 34.01 3.32 6.14
N ARG A 170 35.04 2.46 6.16
CA ARG A 170 35.23 1.40 5.18
C ARG A 170 34.13 0.35 5.23
N LYS A 171 33.68 -0.05 6.42
CA LYS A 171 32.55 -0.98 6.56
C LYS A 171 31.27 -0.40 5.95
N LYS A 172 30.95 0.85 6.26
CA LYS A 172 29.75 1.54 5.75
C LYS A 172 29.77 1.61 4.22
N TYR A 173 30.89 2.08 3.66
CA TYR A 173 31.07 2.19 2.21
C TYR A 173 30.90 0.83 1.52
N LEU A 174 31.62 -0.19 1.97
CA LEU A 174 31.55 -1.53 1.36
C LEU A 174 30.14 -2.12 1.42
N LEU A 175 29.47 -2.03 2.57
CA LEU A 175 28.11 -2.51 2.71
C LEU A 175 27.16 -1.78 1.75
N LYS A 176 27.22 -0.45 1.71
CA LYS A 176 26.36 0.35 0.83
C LYS A 176 26.59 0.00 -0.63
N SER A 177 27.84 0.01 -1.09
CA SER A 177 28.21 -0.25 -2.48
C SER A 177 27.83 -1.66 -2.93
N MET A 178 28.10 -2.68 -2.10
CA MET A 178 27.73 -4.07 -2.42
C MET A 178 26.21 -4.25 -2.46
N ILE A 179 25.48 -3.80 -1.44
CA ILE A 179 24.02 -4.00 -1.39
C ILE A 179 23.32 -3.20 -2.50
N ASP A 180 23.78 -1.99 -2.82
CA ASP A 180 23.25 -1.24 -3.97
C ASP A 180 23.50 -1.96 -5.28
N PHE A 181 24.69 -2.54 -5.47
CA PHE A 181 25.00 -3.35 -6.64
C PHE A 181 24.10 -4.59 -6.73
N ILE A 182 23.98 -5.36 -5.64
CA ILE A 182 23.15 -6.58 -5.59
C ILE A 182 21.69 -6.24 -5.85
N ALA A 183 21.16 -5.17 -5.25
CA ALA A 183 19.78 -4.74 -5.46
C ALA A 183 19.44 -4.40 -6.92
N LYS A 184 20.44 -4.00 -7.73
CA LYS A 184 20.27 -3.74 -9.17
C LYS A 184 20.32 -5.01 -10.02
N ASN A 185 20.78 -6.14 -9.47
CA ASN A 185 20.94 -7.41 -10.17
C ASN A 185 19.96 -8.45 -9.61
N HIS A 186 18.86 -8.68 -10.32
CA HIS A 186 17.76 -9.53 -9.85
C HIS A 186 18.22 -10.94 -9.43
N ASP A 187 19.07 -11.59 -10.23
CA ASP A 187 19.51 -12.96 -9.96
C ASP A 187 20.41 -13.04 -8.72
N LEU A 188 21.37 -12.11 -8.58
CA LEU A 188 22.22 -12.00 -7.39
C LEU A 188 21.41 -11.68 -6.14
N SER A 189 20.42 -10.79 -6.27
CA SER A 189 19.50 -10.44 -5.19
C SER A 189 18.73 -11.66 -4.71
N LYS A 190 18.12 -12.41 -5.64
CA LYS A 190 17.36 -13.61 -5.34
C LYS A 190 18.21 -14.67 -4.65
N GLU A 191 19.42 -14.89 -5.13
CA GLU A 191 20.31 -15.91 -4.56
C GLU A 191 20.83 -15.49 -3.18
N LEU A 192 21.28 -14.24 -2.99
CA LEU A 192 21.81 -13.77 -1.70
C LEU A 192 20.73 -13.60 -0.63
N PHE A 193 19.54 -13.12 -1.01
CA PHE A 193 18.47 -12.75 -0.06
C PHE A 193 17.40 -13.82 0.16
N ASP A 194 17.54 -15.01 -0.42
CA ASP A 194 16.69 -16.16 -0.10
C ASP A 194 17.13 -16.78 1.25
N LEU A 195 16.28 -16.64 2.27
CA LEU A 195 16.52 -17.14 3.62
C LEU A 195 16.62 -18.66 3.66
N LYS A 196 15.95 -19.38 2.76
CA LYS A 196 15.98 -20.85 2.73
C LYS A 196 17.37 -21.38 2.42
N HIS A 197 18.12 -20.66 1.58
CA HIS A 197 19.44 -21.07 1.12
C HIS A 197 20.57 -20.38 1.89
N ILE A 198 20.38 -19.12 2.30
CA ILE A 198 21.47 -18.28 2.83
C ILE A 198 21.07 -17.55 4.14
N TYR A 199 20.44 -18.26 5.08
CA TYR A 199 20.03 -17.70 6.38
C TYR A 199 21.20 -17.07 7.18
N THR A 200 22.38 -17.69 7.15
CA THR A 200 23.53 -17.30 7.99
C THR A 200 24.15 -15.94 7.67
N ILE A 201 23.92 -15.40 6.47
CA ILE A 201 24.38 -14.05 6.11
C ILE A 201 23.47 -13.00 6.74
N HIS A 202 22.15 -13.19 6.69
CA HIS A 202 21.18 -12.22 7.16
C HIS A 202 21.33 -11.94 8.66
N ILE A 203 21.58 -12.99 9.45
CA ILE A 203 21.86 -12.88 10.89
C ILE A 203 23.18 -12.15 11.19
N ARG A 204 24.07 -11.95 10.22
CA ARG A 204 25.30 -11.16 10.36
C ARG A 204 25.15 -9.76 9.80
N LEU A 205 24.51 -9.63 8.63
CA LEU A 205 24.30 -8.37 7.93
C LEU A 205 23.45 -7.39 8.76
N ILE A 206 22.31 -7.84 9.30
CA ILE A 206 21.40 -6.97 10.06
C ILE A 206 22.09 -6.43 11.33
N PRO A 207 22.69 -7.28 12.21
CA PRO A 207 23.40 -6.76 13.37
C PRO A 207 24.62 -5.90 13.00
N LEU A 208 25.29 -6.18 11.89
CA LEU A 208 26.42 -5.37 11.43
C LEU A 208 26.00 -3.94 11.07
N ILE A 209 24.93 -3.77 10.30
CA ILE A 209 24.39 -2.44 9.96
C ILE A 209 23.99 -1.70 11.24
N TYR A 210 23.32 -2.39 12.16
CA TYR A 210 22.91 -1.84 13.46
C TYR A 210 24.11 -1.39 14.30
N ALA A 211 25.14 -2.24 14.41
CA ALA A 211 26.32 -1.99 15.25
C ALA A 211 27.19 -0.85 14.73
N ILE A 212 27.28 -0.66 13.40
CA ILE A 212 28.17 0.36 12.85
C ILE A 212 27.58 1.76 13.04
N SER A 213 26.29 2.00 12.76
CA SER A 213 25.69 3.35 12.84
C SER A 213 24.15 3.40 12.81
N ASN A 214 23.42 2.73 13.71
CA ASN A 214 21.95 2.74 13.69
C ASN A 214 21.27 4.14 13.75
N ASN A 215 21.97 5.17 14.23
CA ASN A 215 21.42 6.52 14.33
C ASN A 215 21.52 7.32 13.02
N GLU A 216 22.41 6.93 12.10
CA GLU A 216 22.64 7.62 10.83
C GLU A 216 21.52 7.33 9.82
N ASN A 217 21.13 8.33 9.03
CA ASN A 217 20.07 8.20 8.04
C ASN A 217 20.41 7.18 6.95
N GLY A 218 21.68 7.13 6.54
CA GLY A 218 22.16 6.16 5.55
C GLY A 218 22.03 4.71 6.01
N ALA A 219 22.30 4.43 7.29
CA ALA A 219 22.13 3.11 7.88
C ALA A 219 20.65 2.68 7.93
N LYS A 220 19.75 3.60 8.32
CA LYS A 220 18.30 3.36 8.31
C LYS A 220 17.79 3.09 6.90
N SER A 221 18.24 3.87 5.92
CA SER A 221 17.91 3.68 4.51
C SER A 221 18.38 2.32 3.99
N LEU A 222 19.62 1.94 4.30
CA LEU A 222 20.16 0.64 3.92
C LEU A 222 19.41 -0.51 4.60
N MET A 223 19.08 -0.39 5.89
CA MET A 223 18.31 -1.39 6.63
C MET A 223 16.93 -1.62 6.00
N SER A 224 16.21 -0.54 5.68
CA SER A 224 14.91 -0.63 4.99
C SER A 224 15.05 -1.33 3.64
N LYS A 225 16.12 -1.04 2.88
CA LYS A 225 16.41 -1.72 1.62
C LYS A 225 16.66 -3.22 1.81
N VAL A 226 17.47 -3.60 2.80
CA VAL A 226 17.74 -5.00 3.14
C VAL A 226 16.46 -5.73 3.53
N TYR A 227 15.58 -5.12 4.33
CA TYR A 227 14.29 -5.74 4.68
C TYR A 227 13.38 -5.94 3.48
N SER A 228 13.28 -4.96 2.57
CA SER A 228 12.54 -5.13 1.32
C SER A 228 13.07 -6.31 0.51
N LEU A 229 14.40 -6.37 0.31
CA LEU A 229 15.02 -7.46 -0.45
C LEU A 229 14.75 -8.83 0.17
N ILE A 230 14.74 -8.95 1.51
CA ILE A 230 14.37 -10.20 2.19
C ILE A 230 12.88 -10.50 1.97
N GLN A 231 11.98 -9.52 2.10
CA GLN A 231 10.54 -9.73 1.92
C GLN A 231 10.20 -10.13 0.48
N ASP A 232 10.82 -9.48 -0.50
CA ASP A 232 10.55 -9.70 -1.93
C ASP A 232 11.02 -11.08 -2.40
N ASN A 233 12.06 -11.64 -1.76
CA ASN A 233 12.66 -12.93 -2.15
C ASN A 233 12.19 -14.12 -1.30
N ASN A 234 11.30 -13.92 -0.31
CA ASN A 234 10.88 -14.98 0.60
C ASN A 234 9.36 -15.02 0.81
N ASN A 235 8.80 -16.23 0.92
CA ASN A 235 7.43 -16.41 1.40
C ASN A 235 7.43 -16.45 2.93
N LEU A 236 7.16 -15.30 3.57
CA LEU A 236 7.10 -15.16 5.02
C LEU A 236 5.68 -15.36 5.60
N ASN A 237 4.74 -15.89 4.80
CA ASN A 237 3.39 -16.16 5.27
C ASN A 237 3.39 -17.25 6.35
N MET A 238 2.76 -16.98 7.50
CA MET A 238 2.59 -17.98 8.53
C MET A 238 1.53 -19.00 8.12
N LEU A 239 1.76 -20.28 8.44
CA LEU A 239 0.74 -21.31 8.35
C LEU A 239 -0.29 -21.07 9.47
N ASN A 240 -1.41 -20.43 9.16
CA ASN A 240 -2.54 -20.33 10.10
C ASN A 240 -3.29 -21.67 10.12
N THR A 241 -3.18 -22.40 11.21
CA THR A 241 -3.88 -23.68 11.43
C THR A 241 -5.29 -23.52 11.98
N GLU A 242 -5.64 -22.34 12.53
CA GLU A 242 -7.00 -22.02 12.94
C GLU A 242 -7.79 -21.39 11.78
N LYS A 243 -9.01 -21.89 11.55
CA LYS A 243 -9.93 -21.24 10.62
C LYS A 243 -10.29 -19.85 11.18
N PRO A 244 -10.20 -18.78 10.37
CA PRO A 244 -10.48 -17.43 10.82
C PRO A 244 -11.92 -17.31 11.27
N ARG A 245 -12.14 -16.52 12.32
CA ARG A 245 -13.48 -16.09 12.71
C ARG A 245 -13.86 -14.89 11.87
N ILE A 246 -14.92 -15.00 11.10
CA ILE A 246 -15.34 -13.97 10.15
C ILE A 246 -16.70 -13.42 10.56
N ALA A 247 -16.81 -12.09 10.58
CA ALA A 247 -18.07 -11.38 10.79
C ALA A 247 -18.55 -10.72 9.50
N ILE A 248 -19.82 -10.89 9.15
CA ILE A 248 -20.49 -10.18 8.06
C ILE A 248 -21.42 -9.13 8.68
N CYS A 249 -21.16 -7.87 8.39
CA CYS A 249 -21.94 -6.72 8.83
C CYS A 249 -22.82 -6.21 7.68
N ILE A 250 -24.13 -6.40 7.81
CA ILE A 250 -25.13 -5.87 6.86
C ILE A 250 -25.76 -4.65 7.50
N SER A 251 -25.68 -3.50 6.83
CA SER A 251 -26.27 -2.26 7.35
C SER A 251 -27.03 -1.48 6.29
N GLY A 252 -28.04 -0.75 6.74
CA GLY A 252 -28.83 0.17 5.92
C GLY A 252 -30.32 -0.20 5.85
N MET A 253 -31.05 0.61 5.09
CA MET A 253 -32.49 0.42 4.89
C MET A 253 -32.73 -0.72 3.90
N PHE A 254 -33.61 -1.65 4.29
CA PHE A 254 -34.05 -2.74 3.42
C PHE A 254 -34.95 -2.26 2.28
N LYS A 255 -34.99 -3.06 1.21
CA LYS A 255 -35.97 -2.96 0.14
C LYS A 255 -37.11 -3.95 0.40
N SER A 256 -38.24 -3.75 -0.27
CA SER A 256 -39.35 -4.71 -0.24
C SER A 256 -38.96 -6.10 -0.74
N ASP A 257 -38.11 -6.18 -1.76
CA ASP A 257 -37.49 -7.42 -2.21
C ASP A 257 -36.24 -7.74 -1.36
N LEU A 258 -36.31 -8.82 -0.60
CA LEU A 258 -35.26 -9.33 0.28
C LEU A 258 -34.57 -10.59 -0.25
N THR A 259 -34.81 -10.98 -1.50
CA THR A 259 -34.22 -12.20 -2.09
C THR A 259 -32.70 -12.16 -2.13
N ASN A 260 -32.10 -10.97 -2.17
CA ASN A 260 -30.65 -10.79 -2.12
C ASN A 260 -30.03 -11.30 -0.81
N LEU A 261 -30.76 -11.25 0.30
CA LEU A 261 -30.29 -11.79 1.59
C LEU A 261 -29.99 -13.29 1.51
N LYS A 262 -30.79 -14.05 0.73
CA LYS A 262 -30.50 -15.47 0.47
C LYS A 262 -29.19 -15.67 -0.27
N THR A 263 -28.83 -14.75 -1.18
CA THR A 263 -27.54 -14.82 -1.88
C THR A 263 -26.37 -14.56 -0.93
N ILE A 264 -26.52 -13.64 0.01
CA ILE A 264 -25.52 -13.40 1.06
C ILE A 264 -25.38 -14.65 1.94
N GLN A 265 -26.49 -15.26 2.37
CA GLN A 265 -26.46 -16.48 3.17
C GLN A 265 -25.72 -17.62 2.45
N THR A 266 -26.13 -17.93 1.23
CA THR A 266 -25.70 -19.13 0.48
C THR A 266 -24.33 -18.99 -0.16
N LYS A 267 -23.95 -17.78 -0.62
CA LYS A 267 -22.69 -17.55 -1.35
C LYS A 267 -21.60 -16.91 -0.50
N LEU A 268 -21.91 -16.38 0.68
CA LEU A 268 -20.95 -15.69 1.54
C LEU A 268 -20.90 -16.25 2.96
N ALA A 269 -22.02 -16.22 3.69
CA ALA A 269 -22.03 -16.60 5.10
C ALA A 269 -21.70 -18.09 5.32
N ILE A 270 -22.36 -18.98 4.58
CA ILE A 270 -22.12 -20.44 4.68
C ILE A 270 -20.71 -20.82 4.23
N PRO A 271 -20.21 -20.41 3.04
CA PRO A 271 -18.87 -20.79 2.59
C PRO A 271 -17.73 -20.32 3.50
N LEU A 272 -17.90 -19.17 4.16
CA LEU A 272 -16.91 -18.64 5.09
C LEU A 272 -17.08 -19.12 6.53
N ASN A 273 -18.16 -19.84 6.85
CA ASN A 273 -18.57 -20.11 8.23
C ASN A 273 -18.60 -18.81 9.07
N ALA A 274 -19.22 -17.77 8.52
CA ALA A 274 -19.21 -16.43 9.09
C ALA A 274 -20.48 -16.15 9.89
N ASP A 275 -20.32 -15.36 10.96
CA ASP A 275 -21.44 -14.84 11.75
C ASP A 275 -21.99 -13.56 11.11
N VAL A 276 -23.32 -13.46 11.00
CA VAL A 276 -23.99 -12.29 10.41
C VAL A 276 -24.58 -11.37 11.48
N PHE A 277 -24.28 -10.09 11.37
CA PHE A 277 -24.80 -9.01 12.22
C PHE A 277 -25.50 -7.96 11.36
N ILE A 278 -26.70 -7.58 11.77
CA ILE A 278 -27.55 -6.69 10.99
C ILE A 278 -27.92 -5.47 11.81
N HIS A 279 -27.71 -4.28 11.23
CA HIS A 279 -28.29 -3.03 11.66
C HIS A 279 -29.22 -2.50 10.57
N THR A 280 -30.44 -2.13 10.94
CA THR A 280 -31.39 -1.55 10.01
C THR A 280 -32.32 -0.57 10.70
N TRP A 281 -33.16 0.09 9.91
CA TRP A 281 -34.16 1.04 10.37
C TRP A 281 -35.51 0.35 10.50
N ASP A 282 -36.41 0.95 11.29
CA ASP A 282 -37.79 0.48 11.49
C ASP A 282 -38.70 0.62 10.25
N ARG A 283 -38.15 1.13 9.15
CA ARG A 283 -38.82 1.28 7.86
C ARG A 283 -38.02 0.63 6.73
N GLN A 284 -38.73 0.20 5.71
CA GLN A 284 -38.18 -0.28 4.45
C GLN A 284 -38.57 0.65 3.29
N GLN A 285 -37.82 0.60 2.20
CA GLN A 285 -38.13 1.33 0.98
C GLN A 285 -38.73 0.40 -0.06
N ASP A 286 -40.04 0.56 -0.29
CA ASP A 286 -40.78 -0.21 -1.30
C ASP A 286 -40.53 0.33 -2.70
N TRP A 287 -40.34 1.65 -2.83
CA TRP A 287 -40.03 2.31 -4.09
C TRP A 287 -39.02 3.43 -3.94
N MET A 288 -38.05 3.46 -4.86
CA MET A 288 -36.92 4.39 -4.76
C MET A 288 -37.27 5.84 -5.09
N GLY A 289 -38.19 6.08 -6.03
CA GLY A 289 -38.54 7.41 -6.51
C GLY A 289 -37.38 8.14 -7.20
N ASP A 290 -37.24 9.43 -6.93
CA ASP A 290 -36.40 10.41 -7.64
C ASP A 290 -34.87 10.23 -7.53
N VAL A 291 -34.39 9.18 -6.86
CA VAL A 291 -32.97 9.00 -6.58
C VAL A 291 -32.13 8.79 -7.87
N ARG A 292 -32.78 8.66 -9.05
CA ARG A 292 -32.14 8.36 -10.34
C ARG A 292 -32.73 9.10 -11.55
N ARG A 293 -33.13 10.36 -11.39
CA ARG A 293 -33.67 11.22 -12.48
C ARG A 293 -32.82 11.20 -13.77
N TYR A 294 -31.48 11.20 -13.64
CA TYR A 294 -30.56 11.10 -14.78
C TYR A 294 -30.42 9.66 -15.30
N ASN A 295 -30.61 9.46 -16.60
CA ASN A 295 -30.70 8.13 -17.23
C ASN A 295 -31.69 7.22 -16.50
N PHE A 296 -32.89 7.75 -16.21
CA PHE A 296 -33.90 7.08 -15.40
C PHE A 296 -34.23 5.68 -15.92
N TRP A 297 -34.62 5.55 -17.19
CA TRP A 297 -35.09 4.28 -17.75
C TRP A 297 -34.04 3.16 -17.68
N PRO A 298 -32.78 3.36 -18.13
CA PRO A 298 -31.74 2.34 -17.99
C PRO A 298 -31.37 2.07 -16.53
N ARG A 299 -31.40 3.08 -15.66
CA ARG A 299 -30.93 2.91 -14.27
C ARG A 299 -31.97 2.34 -13.31
N VAL A 300 -33.25 2.48 -13.62
CA VAL A 300 -34.38 2.02 -12.80
C VAL A 300 -34.94 0.71 -13.32
N PHE A 301 -35.12 0.59 -14.63
CA PHE A 301 -35.77 -0.58 -15.26
C PHE A 301 -34.84 -1.41 -16.14
N ASN A 302 -33.55 -1.06 -16.23
CA ASN A 302 -32.57 -1.77 -17.04
C ASN A 302 -32.96 -1.89 -18.53
N ILE A 303 -33.68 -0.90 -19.05
CA ILE A 303 -34.10 -0.84 -20.46
C ILE A 303 -33.23 0.13 -21.25
N SER A 304 -32.85 -0.25 -22.48
CA SER A 304 -32.13 0.65 -23.38
C SER A 304 -32.99 1.87 -23.72
N ASN A 305 -32.40 3.07 -23.71
CA ASN A 305 -33.08 4.29 -24.15
C ASN A 305 -33.64 4.17 -25.57
N SER A 306 -33.01 3.37 -26.45
CA SER A 306 -33.49 3.15 -27.82
C SER A 306 -34.86 2.45 -27.90
N LEU A 307 -35.28 1.77 -26.84
CA LEU A 307 -36.57 1.08 -26.75
C LEU A 307 -37.66 1.94 -26.10
N VAL A 308 -37.31 3.14 -25.63
CA VAL A 308 -38.22 4.08 -24.97
C VAL A 308 -38.58 5.18 -25.99
N PRO A 309 -39.88 5.51 -26.17
CA PRO A 309 -40.29 6.59 -27.07
C PRO A 309 -39.56 7.89 -26.75
N LYS A 310 -39.13 8.63 -27.80
CA LYS A 310 -38.24 9.80 -27.67
C LYS A 310 -38.75 10.84 -26.69
N ASN A 311 -40.06 11.09 -26.68
CA ASN A 311 -40.68 12.04 -25.76
C ASN A 311 -40.63 11.57 -24.30
N ILE A 312 -40.88 10.28 -24.05
CA ILE A 312 -40.85 9.66 -22.71
C ILE A 312 -39.43 9.62 -22.11
N GLN A 313 -38.39 9.57 -22.94
CA GLN A 313 -37.01 9.65 -22.46
C GLN A 313 -36.75 10.92 -21.63
N ASN A 314 -37.47 12.00 -21.92
CA ASN A 314 -37.44 13.23 -21.14
C ASN A 314 -38.54 13.20 -20.06
N LEU A 315 -38.16 13.10 -18.78
CA LEU A 315 -39.11 13.08 -17.67
C LEU A 315 -40.00 14.34 -17.57
N SER A 316 -39.58 15.49 -18.10
CA SER A 316 -40.41 16.70 -18.16
C SER A 316 -41.64 16.54 -19.09
N PHE A 317 -41.55 15.63 -20.07
CA PHE A 317 -42.70 15.30 -20.92
C PHE A 317 -43.75 14.53 -20.13
N LEU A 318 -43.34 13.59 -19.28
CA LEU A 318 -44.24 12.89 -18.37
C LEU A 318 -44.86 13.86 -17.37
N GLU A 319 -44.07 14.76 -16.77
CA GLU A 319 -44.58 15.76 -15.84
C GLU A 319 -45.75 16.59 -16.41
N LYS A 320 -45.65 16.96 -17.69
CA LYS A 320 -46.64 17.79 -18.36
C LYS A 320 -47.88 17.03 -18.85
N ASN A 321 -47.68 15.81 -19.36
CA ASN A 321 -48.74 15.09 -20.10
C ASN A 321 -49.26 13.85 -19.35
N TYR A 322 -48.47 13.28 -18.43
CA TYR A 322 -48.77 12.09 -17.64
C TYR A 322 -48.37 12.35 -16.17
N SER A 323 -48.98 13.38 -15.56
CA SER A 323 -48.54 13.94 -14.27
C SER A 323 -48.73 12.96 -13.10
N ASN A 324 -49.75 12.08 -13.16
CA ASN A 324 -49.95 11.05 -12.14
C ASN A 324 -48.86 9.98 -12.23
N VAL A 325 -48.53 9.51 -13.44
CA VAL A 325 -47.45 8.55 -13.69
C VAL A 325 -46.11 9.15 -13.29
N TYR A 326 -45.82 10.38 -13.68
CA TYR A 326 -44.60 11.10 -13.29
C TYR A 326 -44.46 11.20 -11.76
N SER A 327 -45.51 11.65 -11.09
CA SER A 327 -45.53 11.77 -9.62
C SER A 327 -45.32 10.40 -8.94
N CYS A 328 -45.98 9.35 -9.44
CA CYS A 328 -45.83 7.99 -8.92
C CYS A 328 -44.40 7.45 -9.11
N LEU A 329 -43.81 7.62 -10.30
CA LEU A 329 -42.47 7.14 -10.60
C LEU A 329 -41.37 7.85 -9.79
N LEU A 330 -41.55 9.13 -9.45
CA LEU A 330 -40.53 9.92 -8.75
C LEU A 330 -40.77 10.10 -7.25
N SER A 331 -41.91 9.70 -6.70
CA SER A 331 -42.17 9.76 -5.26
C SER A 331 -41.69 8.49 -4.56
N SER A 332 -40.76 8.58 -3.61
CA SER A 332 -40.33 7.40 -2.83
C SER A 332 -41.49 6.86 -1.97
N VAL A 333 -41.62 5.54 -1.90
CA VAL A 333 -42.63 4.85 -1.07
C VAL A 333 -41.92 4.05 0.02
N PHE A 334 -42.44 4.16 1.24
CA PHE A 334 -41.91 3.49 2.43
C PHE A 334 -43.03 2.81 3.20
N SER A 335 -42.69 1.71 3.86
CA SER A 335 -43.55 1.00 4.80
C SER A 335 -42.75 0.58 6.04
N SER A 336 -43.43 0.09 7.06
CA SER A 336 -42.79 -0.52 8.23
C SER A 336 -42.01 -1.77 7.81
N LEU A 337 -40.81 -1.96 8.36
CA LEU A 337 -40.03 -3.16 8.09
C LEU A 337 -40.71 -4.41 8.67
N ASP A 338 -40.92 -5.43 7.84
CA ASP A 338 -41.32 -6.76 8.31
C ASP A 338 -40.09 -7.59 8.71
N ILE A 339 -39.82 -7.64 10.02
CA ILE A 339 -38.68 -8.38 10.57
C ILE A 339 -38.77 -9.89 10.32
N ASN A 340 -39.97 -10.46 10.18
CA ASN A 340 -40.11 -11.89 9.92
C ASN A 340 -39.61 -12.22 8.52
N GLN A 341 -39.84 -11.33 7.54
CA GLN A 341 -39.27 -11.53 6.21
C GLN A 341 -37.74 -11.48 6.22
N VAL A 342 -37.12 -10.57 6.98
CA VAL A 342 -35.66 -10.53 7.13
C VAL A 342 -35.15 -11.85 7.71
N LYS A 343 -35.73 -12.29 8.84
CA LYS A 343 -35.34 -13.55 9.52
C LYS A 343 -35.53 -14.80 8.64
N ASN A 344 -36.54 -14.80 7.77
CA ASN A 344 -36.79 -15.91 6.86
C ASN A 344 -35.82 -15.97 5.68
N ASN A 345 -35.11 -14.88 5.36
CA ASN A 345 -34.18 -14.81 4.22
C ASN A 345 -32.70 -14.89 4.63
N ILE A 346 -32.35 -14.70 5.91
CA ILE A 346 -30.96 -14.81 6.39
C ILE A 346 -30.88 -15.24 7.85
N ILE A 347 -29.91 -16.12 8.15
CA ILE A 347 -29.58 -16.52 9.51
C ILE A 347 -28.58 -15.49 10.06
N SER A 348 -28.94 -14.85 11.16
CA SER A 348 -28.10 -13.85 11.82
C SER A 348 -27.93 -14.16 13.30
N LYS A 349 -26.76 -13.77 13.84
CA LYS A 349 -26.49 -13.85 15.28
C LYS A 349 -27.15 -12.72 16.04
N SER A 350 -27.30 -11.55 15.41
CA SER A 350 -27.98 -10.41 16.01
C SER A 350 -28.56 -9.49 14.94
N ILE A 351 -29.75 -8.94 15.22
CA ILE A 351 -30.40 -7.90 14.44
C ILE A 351 -30.76 -6.76 15.37
N LEU A 352 -30.29 -5.55 15.04
CA LEU A 352 -30.67 -4.30 15.69
C LEU A 352 -31.53 -3.48 14.74
N ILE A 353 -32.75 -3.17 15.16
CA ILE A 353 -33.69 -2.29 14.46
C ILE A 353 -33.80 -1.02 15.30
N GLU A 354 -33.50 0.13 14.70
CA GLU A 354 -33.62 1.43 15.37
C GLU A 354 -34.64 2.31 14.64
N ASN A 355 -35.38 3.12 15.41
CA ASN A 355 -36.29 4.10 14.84
C ASN A 355 -35.49 5.26 14.23
N GLU A 356 -35.73 5.55 12.95
CA GLU A 356 -34.95 6.58 12.25
C GLU A 356 -35.12 7.97 12.87
N ASN A 357 -36.34 8.35 13.29
CA ASN A 357 -36.60 9.65 13.89
C ASN A 357 -35.93 9.80 15.28
N ASN A 358 -35.91 8.73 16.06
CA ASN A 358 -35.19 8.69 17.34
C ASN A 358 -33.69 8.87 17.11
N PHE A 359 -33.10 8.17 16.13
CA PHE A 359 -31.71 8.37 15.76
C PHE A 359 -31.41 9.84 15.44
N MET A 360 -32.24 10.49 14.61
CA MET A 360 -32.04 11.90 14.24
C MET A 360 -32.05 12.81 15.47
N ARG A 361 -33.00 12.59 16.39
CA ARG A 361 -33.18 13.39 17.61
C ARG A 361 -32.09 13.14 18.65
N GLU A 362 -31.85 11.89 19.03
CA GLU A 362 -30.90 11.50 20.08
C GLU A 362 -29.46 11.78 19.69
N HIS A 363 -29.13 11.69 18.41
CA HIS A 363 -27.81 12.05 17.91
C HIS A 363 -27.75 13.48 17.38
N HIS A 364 -28.75 14.33 17.60
CA HIS A 364 -28.76 15.75 17.17
C HIS A 364 -28.32 15.94 15.70
N ILE A 365 -28.82 15.09 14.80
CA ILE A 365 -28.49 15.16 13.38
C ILE A 365 -29.24 16.33 12.76
N ASN A 366 -28.49 17.31 12.27
CA ASN A 366 -28.96 18.54 11.64
C ASN A 366 -28.38 18.70 10.23
N ASP A 367 -28.68 19.81 9.56
CA ASP A 367 -28.30 20.07 8.16
C ASP A 367 -26.79 19.97 7.87
N ASN A 368 -25.92 20.14 8.87
CA ASN A 368 -24.47 19.95 8.69
C ASN A 368 -24.08 18.49 8.36
N PHE A 369 -25.00 17.55 8.54
CA PHE A 369 -24.83 16.14 8.18
C PHE A 369 -25.43 15.78 6.82
N LYS A 370 -26.08 16.72 6.13
CA LYS A 370 -26.64 16.47 4.81
C LYS A 370 -25.54 16.33 3.78
N SER A 371 -25.79 15.45 2.82
CA SER A 371 -25.11 15.45 1.53
C SER A 371 -26.12 15.17 0.45
N ARG A 372 -26.10 15.99 -0.60
CA ARG A 372 -27.09 15.95 -1.70
C ARG A 372 -28.53 16.03 -1.15
N GLU A 373 -28.76 16.95 -0.20
CA GLU A 373 -30.05 17.15 0.49
C GLU A 373 -30.59 15.94 1.28
N THR A 374 -29.78 14.91 1.54
CA THR A 374 -30.22 13.72 2.30
C THR A 374 -29.32 13.40 3.48
N PHE A 375 -29.88 12.71 4.47
CA PHE A 375 -29.14 12.15 5.62
C PHE A 375 -28.67 10.72 5.40
N ASN A 376 -28.72 10.20 4.17
CA ASN A 376 -28.44 8.79 3.90
C ASN A 376 -26.98 8.39 4.21
N GLN A 377 -26.04 9.30 3.99
CA GLN A 377 -24.62 9.02 4.20
C GLN A 377 -24.27 8.93 5.69
N ILE A 378 -24.78 9.85 6.52
CA ILE A 378 -24.55 9.79 7.96
C ILE A 378 -25.20 8.54 8.58
N LYS A 379 -26.41 8.17 8.12
CA LYS A 379 -27.08 6.92 8.49
C LYS A 379 -26.28 5.69 8.12
N MET A 380 -25.61 5.70 6.96
CA MET A 380 -24.74 4.61 6.55
C MET A 380 -23.55 4.44 7.50
N PHE A 381 -22.78 5.50 7.79
CA PHE A 381 -21.63 5.40 8.70
C PHE A 381 -22.03 4.97 10.11
N TYR A 382 -23.19 5.43 10.59
CA TYR A 382 -23.76 4.97 11.84
C TYR A 382 -24.11 3.48 11.83
N GLY A 383 -24.77 3.00 10.78
CA GLY A 383 -25.13 1.58 10.66
C GLY A 383 -23.91 0.66 10.63
N LEU A 384 -22.84 1.08 9.95
CA LEU A 384 -21.54 0.39 9.98
C LEU A 384 -20.99 0.27 11.41
N TYR A 385 -20.99 1.39 12.14
CA TYR A 385 -20.55 1.43 13.53
C TYR A 385 -21.39 0.49 14.41
N LYS A 386 -22.72 0.50 14.26
CA LYS A 386 -23.61 -0.35 15.05
C LYS A 386 -23.43 -1.84 14.79
N CYS A 387 -23.26 -2.26 13.53
CA CYS A 387 -22.99 -3.66 13.23
C CYS A 387 -21.70 -4.15 13.88
N PHE A 388 -20.65 -3.32 13.87
CA PHE A 388 -19.40 -3.66 14.54
C PHE A 388 -19.56 -3.75 16.05
N GLU A 389 -20.34 -2.86 16.67
CA GLU A 389 -20.65 -2.93 18.10
C GLU A 389 -21.45 -4.20 18.48
N LEU A 390 -22.35 -4.68 17.60
CA LEU A 390 -23.03 -5.97 17.79
C LEU A 390 -22.04 -7.13 17.78
N ALA A 391 -21.09 -7.12 16.84
CA ALA A 391 -20.04 -8.13 16.77
C ALA A 391 -19.14 -8.10 18.01
N LYS A 392 -18.70 -6.91 18.45
CA LYS A 392 -17.90 -6.74 19.67
C LYS A 392 -18.59 -7.25 20.92
N ARG A 393 -19.90 -7.01 21.07
CA ARG A 393 -20.65 -7.57 22.20
C ARG A 393 -20.60 -9.09 22.23
N LYS A 394 -20.70 -9.75 21.07
CA LYS A 394 -20.56 -11.22 20.99
C LYS A 394 -19.13 -11.66 21.29
N GLU A 395 -18.12 -10.97 20.76
CA GLU A 395 -16.71 -11.20 21.09
C GLU A 395 -16.50 -11.18 22.62
N ASP A 396 -17.08 -10.18 23.31
CA ASP A 396 -16.96 -10.02 24.76
C ASP A 396 -17.71 -11.10 25.54
N ILE A 397 -18.88 -11.53 25.08
CA ILE A 397 -19.69 -12.60 25.72
C ILE A 397 -19.02 -13.97 25.57
N GLU A 398 -18.44 -14.27 24.40
CA GLU A 398 -17.91 -15.60 24.07
C GLU A 398 -16.39 -15.72 24.20
N GLY A 399 -15.70 -14.62 24.58
CA GLY A 399 -14.27 -14.64 24.88
C GLY A 399 -13.36 -14.86 23.67
N PHE A 400 -13.79 -14.43 22.47
CA PHE A 400 -12.99 -14.52 21.24
C PHE A 400 -12.96 -13.19 20.50
N ARG A 401 -12.11 -13.06 19.46
CA ARG A 401 -12.13 -11.93 18.53
C ARG A 401 -12.31 -12.42 17.09
N TYR A 402 -13.04 -11.66 16.29
CA TYR A 402 -13.12 -11.90 14.85
C TYR A 402 -11.81 -11.45 14.19
N ASP A 403 -11.32 -12.23 13.24
CA ASP A 403 -10.10 -11.91 12.49
C ASP A 403 -10.41 -10.95 11.34
N TYR A 404 -11.55 -11.15 10.69
CA TYR A 404 -11.98 -10.41 9.51
C TYR A 404 -13.42 -9.93 9.61
N PHE A 405 -13.66 -8.79 8.99
CA PHE A 405 -14.98 -8.19 8.85
C PHE A 405 -15.28 -7.94 7.39
N ILE A 406 -16.46 -8.37 6.96
CA ILE A 406 -17.02 -8.10 5.64
C ILE A 406 -18.22 -7.19 5.81
N ARG A 407 -18.23 -6.10 5.08
CA ARG A 407 -19.32 -5.13 5.08
C ARG A 407 -20.15 -5.28 3.82
N LEU A 408 -21.47 -5.23 3.98
CA LEU A 408 -22.44 -5.21 2.88
C LEU A 408 -23.52 -4.15 3.13
N ARG A 409 -24.09 -3.61 2.06
CA ARG A 409 -25.38 -2.92 2.12
C ARG A 409 -26.51 -3.94 2.13
N ALA A 410 -27.64 -3.53 2.69
CA ALA A 410 -28.88 -4.32 2.70
C ALA A 410 -29.43 -4.68 1.30
N ASP A 411 -29.05 -3.95 0.24
CA ASP A 411 -29.48 -4.14 -1.15
C ASP A 411 -28.42 -4.80 -2.06
N THR A 412 -27.36 -5.35 -1.47
CA THR A 412 -26.27 -6.02 -2.19
C THR A 412 -26.64 -7.45 -2.61
N ILE A 413 -26.29 -7.83 -3.85
CA ILE A 413 -26.32 -9.21 -4.35
C ILE A 413 -24.88 -9.73 -4.49
N VAL A 414 -24.63 -10.96 -4.06
CA VAL A 414 -23.35 -11.64 -4.29
C VAL A 414 -23.38 -12.35 -5.65
N ASN A 415 -22.61 -11.82 -6.61
CA ASN A 415 -22.62 -12.29 -8.00
C ASN A 415 -21.65 -13.45 -8.24
N SER A 416 -20.52 -13.47 -7.52
CA SER A 416 -19.47 -14.47 -7.72
C SER A 416 -19.87 -15.88 -7.26
N ASN A 417 -19.25 -16.87 -7.88
CA ASN A 417 -19.13 -18.20 -7.29
C ASN A 417 -18.26 -18.10 -6.02
N SER A 418 -18.54 -18.95 -5.03
CA SER A 418 -18.04 -18.95 -3.64
C SER A 418 -16.74 -18.16 -3.38
N ILE A 419 -16.79 -17.23 -2.42
CA ILE A 419 -15.57 -16.69 -1.81
C ILE A 419 -14.84 -17.81 -1.06
N SER A 420 -13.50 -17.83 -1.13
CA SER A 420 -12.70 -18.69 -0.26
C SER A 420 -11.95 -17.85 0.79
N PRO A 421 -11.69 -18.38 2.00
CA PRO A 421 -11.00 -17.67 3.08
C PRO A 421 -9.61 -17.14 2.68
N GLU A 422 -8.95 -17.76 1.70
CA GLU A 422 -7.64 -17.36 1.18
C GLU A 422 -7.65 -15.92 0.65
N HIS A 423 -8.79 -15.43 0.16
CA HIS A 423 -8.95 -14.03 -0.24
C HIS A 423 -8.87 -13.04 0.92
N LEU A 424 -9.18 -13.49 2.15
CA LEU A 424 -9.06 -12.69 3.36
C LEU A 424 -7.62 -12.74 3.90
N TYR A 425 -6.97 -13.90 3.82
CA TYR A 425 -5.57 -14.07 4.28
C TYR A 425 -4.56 -13.23 3.52
N ALA A 426 -4.84 -12.90 2.26
CA ALA A 426 -3.99 -12.04 1.45
C ALA A 426 -3.96 -10.57 1.91
N LEU A 427 -4.78 -10.18 2.90
CA LEU A 427 -4.81 -8.81 3.43
C LEU A 427 -3.80 -8.61 4.55
N ASP A 428 -2.93 -7.62 4.38
CA ASP A 428 -2.03 -7.13 5.43
C ASP A 428 -2.75 -6.19 6.42
N ASN A 429 -2.03 -5.77 7.48
CA ASN A 429 -2.53 -4.88 8.54
C ASN A 429 -2.76 -3.42 8.11
N SER A 430 -2.64 -3.12 6.82
CA SER A 430 -2.86 -1.81 6.21
C SER A 430 -3.82 -1.87 5.01
N SER A 431 -4.35 -3.03 4.65
CA SER A 431 -5.12 -3.21 3.43
C SER A 431 -6.62 -3.25 3.66
N LEU A 432 -7.37 -2.51 2.85
CA LEU A 432 -8.84 -2.59 2.75
C LEU A 432 -9.21 -3.09 1.36
N ALA A 433 -9.80 -4.28 1.25
CA ALA A 433 -10.35 -4.73 -0.02
C ALA A 433 -11.66 -4.01 -0.30
N VAL A 434 -11.66 -3.17 -1.35
CA VAL A 434 -12.80 -2.33 -1.69
C VAL A 434 -12.86 -2.09 -3.20
N PRO A 435 -14.04 -2.14 -3.85
CA PRO A 435 -14.16 -1.73 -5.24
C PRO A 435 -13.83 -0.25 -5.37
N ALA A 436 -13.08 0.10 -6.42
CA ALA A 436 -12.79 1.48 -6.77
C ALA A 436 -13.03 1.70 -8.27
N GLY A 437 -13.49 2.89 -8.66
CA GLY A 437 -13.72 3.23 -10.06
C GLY A 437 -13.42 4.69 -10.35
N ALA A 438 -12.88 4.96 -11.55
CA ALA A 438 -12.44 6.29 -11.96
C ALA A 438 -13.54 7.36 -11.86
N GLY A 439 -14.81 6.99 -12.07
CA GLY A 439 -15.95 7.92 -12.03
C GLY A 439 -16.64 8.06 -10.67
N TRP A 440 -16.36 7.20 -9.68
CA TRP A 440 -17.10 7.19 -8.41
C TRP A 440 -16.23 7.00 -7.15
N GLY A 441 -14.92 6.79 -7.29
CA GLY A 441 -13.98 6.73 -6.17
C GLY A 441 -13.99 5.39 -5.45
N ILE A 442 -13.80 5.41 -4.12
CA ILE A 442 -13.86 4.22 -3.26
C ILE A 442 -15.32 3.89 -2.97
N SER A 443 -15.73 2.64 -3.19
CA SER A 443 -17.12 2.23 -3.01
C SER A 443 -17.51 2.27 -1.54
N ASP A 444 -18.64 2.92 -1.28
CA ASP A 444 -19.34 2.84 -0.02
C ASP A 444 -20.42 1.75 -0.06
N GLY A 445 -20.34 0.74 -0.93
CA GLY A 445 -21.33 -0.35 -1.00
C GLY A 445 -20.91 -1.68 -0.37
N PHE A 446 -19.63 -2.01 -0.48
CA PHE A 446 -19.08 -3.30 -0.09
C PHE A 446 -17.57 -3.16 0.14
N PHE A 447 -17.06 -3.75 1.22
CA PHE A 447 -15.62 -3.86 1.48
C PHE A 447 -15.34 -4.90 2.56
N TYR A 448 -14.09 -5.37 2.65
CA TYR A 448 -13.66 -6.26 3.73
C TYR A 448 -12.21 -5.99 4.15
N ALA A 449 -11.92 -6.26 5.42
CA ALA A 449 -10.60 -6.04 6.00
C ALA A 449 -10.36 -6.97 7.19
N ASN A 450 -9.12 -7.01 7.67
CA ASN A 450 -8.86 -7.53 9.01
C ASN A 450 -9.54 -6.63 10.07
N ARG A 451 -9.69 -7.15 11.29
CA ARG A 451 -10.36 -6.44 12.39
C ARG A 451 -9.79 -5.05 12.66
N SER A 452 -8.46 -4.91 12.70
CA SER A 452 -7.80 -3.64 13.06
C SER A 452 -8.00 -2.55 12.02
N VAL A 453 -7.90 -2.87 10.72
CA VAL A 453 -8.22 -1.95 9.63
C VAL A 453 -9.71 -1.61 9.66
N TYR A 454 -10.59 -2.61 9.82
CA TYR A 454 -12.03 -2.38 9.85
C TYR A 454 -12.45 -1.42 10.96
N GLU A 455 -11.93 -1.63 12.17
CA GLU A 455 -12.18 -0.76 13.34
C GLU A 455 -11.73 0.69 13.09
N ARG A 456 -10.58 0.89 12.43
CA ARG A 456 -10.15 2.24 12.01
C ARG A 456 -11.11 2.84 11.00
N VAL A 457 -11.55 2.10 9.98
CA VAL A 457 -12.49 2.59 8.95
C VAL A 457 -13.79 3.06 9.58
N ILE A 458 -14.43 2.22 10.40
CA ILE A 458 -15.74 2.56 10.99
C ILE A 458 -15.66 3.64 12.08
N SER A 459 -14.47 3.90 12.65
CA SER A 459 -14.29 4.97 13.64
C SER A 459 -14.52 6.38 13.07
N LEU A 460 -14.59 6.52 11.74
CA LEU A 460 -15.00 7.75 11.06
C LEU A 460 -16.31 8.32 11.62
N TRP A 461 -17.31 7.46 11.92
CA TRP A 461 -18.57 7.88 12.55
C TRP A 461 -18.33 8.70 13.83
N LYS A 462 -17.44 8.24 14.72
CA LYS A 462 -17.15 8.94 15.98
C LYS A 462 -16.53 10.31 15.72
N LYS A 463 -15.69 10.43 14.70
CA LYS A 463 -15.09 11.72 14.30
C LYS A 463 -16.11 12.68 13.70
N MET A 464 -17.03 12.19 12.87
CA MET A 464 -18.17 12.98 12.36
C MET A 464 -19.02 13.54 13.50
N LYS A 465 -19.29 12.71 14.51
CA LYS A 465 -20.03 13.11 15.71
C LYS A 465 -19.32 14.18 16.51
N ILE A 466 -18.01 14.05 16.74
CA ILE A 466 -17.21 15.07 17.45
C ILE A 466 -17.19 16.38 16.67
N ALA A 467 -17.02 16.32 15.34
CA ALA A 467 -17.01 17.51 14.50
C ALA A 467 -18.39 18.15 14.30
N ASN A 468 -19.48 17.47 14.70
CA ASN A 468 -20.87 17.87 14.50
C ASN A 468 -21.25 18.18 13.05
N ARG A 469 -20.73 17.37 12.11
CA ARG A 469 -20.98 17.49 10.66
C ARG A 469 -20.60 16.19 9.94
N LEU A 470 -21.03 16.04 8.69
CA LEU A 470 -20.73 14.85 7.89
C LEU A 470 -19.23 14.70 7.60
N SER A 471 -18.56 15.77 7.17
CA SER A 471 -17.11 15.73 6.94
C SER A 471 -16.35 16.20 8.18
N PRO A 472 -15.57 15.33 8.86
CA PRO A 472 -14.79 15.78 10.01
C PRO A 472 -13.57 16.63 9.61
N PHE A 473 -13.25 16.73 8.31
CA PHE A 473 -12.08 17.44 7.81
C PHE A 473 -12.34 18.93 7.63
N GLU A 474 -11.41 19.78 8.06
CA GLU A 474 -11.57 21.24 8.04
C GLU A 474 -11.65 21.82 6.63
N GLU A 475 -10.77 21.38 5.72
CA GLU A 475 -10.67 21.86 4.35
C GLU A 475 -11.67 21.19 3.39
N PHE A 476 -12.19 20.01 3.73
CA PHE A 476 -13.02 19.19 2.84
C PHE A 476 -14.47 19.10 3.34
N ARG A 477 -15.11 20.24 3.63
CA ARG A 477 -16.40 20.29 4.37
C ARG A 477 -17.56 19.64 3.62
N ASP A 478 -17.63 19.82 2.30
CA ASP A 478 -18.80 19.46 1.48
C ASP A 478 -18.65 18.12 0.74
N TRP A 479 -17.68 17.31 1.13
CA TRP A 479 -17.41 16.04 0.46
C TRP A 479 -18.47 14.98 0.80
N ASP A 480 -18.83 14.18 -0.21
CA ASP A 480 -19.73 13.05 -0.04
C ASP A 480 -19.00 11.79 0.47
N ALA A 481 -19.76 10.76 0.84
CA ALA A 481 -19.29 9.56 1.51
C ALA A 481 -18.16 8.83 0.77
N HIS A 482 -18.19 8.76 -0.57
CA HIS A 482 -17.13 8.10 -1.33
C HIS A 482 -15.81 8.85 -1.20
N LYS A 483 -15.86 10.17 -1.31
CA LYS A 483 -14.67 11.02 -1.18
C LYS A 483 -14.19 11.05 0.28
N LEU A 484 -15.10 11.12 1.24
CA LEU A 484 -14.80 11.09 2.67
C LEU A 484 -14.16 9.78 3.11
N LEU A 485 -14.69 8.65 2.63
CA LEU A 485 -14.08 7.35 2.87
C LEU A 485 -12.65 7.33 2.31
N GLY A 486 -12.45 7.78 1.07
CA GLY A 486 -11.11 7.90 0.48
C GLY A 486 -10.12 8.72 1.32
N LEU A 487 -10.51 9.93 1.77
CA LEU A 487 -9.67 10.74 2.67
C LEU A 487 -9.41 10.05 4.00
N TRP A 488 -10.42 9.38 4.55
CA TRP A 488 -10.28 8.68 5.82
C TRP A 488 -9.30 7.52 5.73
N LEU A 489 -9.29 6.79 4.63
CA LEU A 489 -8.30 5.74 4.37
C LEU A 489 -6.89 6.33 4.29
N LEU A 490 -6.72 7.41 3.52
CA LEU A 490 -5.44 8.11 3.40
C LEU A 490 -4.93 8.61 4.77
N LYS A 491 -5.81 9.21 5.58
CA LYS A 491 -5.47 9.73 6.91
C LYS A 491 -4.99 8.66 7.89
N ASN A 492 -5.36 7.39 7.67
CA ASN A 492 -5.06 6.27 8.56
C ASN A 492 -4.04 5.29 7.97
N ASP A 493 -3.35 5.67 6.89
CA ASP A 493 -2.41 4.81 6.15
C ASP A 493 -3.03 3.47 5.74
N ILE A 494 -4.30 3.51 5.32
CA ILE A 494 -5.03 2.34 4.83
C ILE A 494 -5.01 2.35 3.30
N ARG A 495 -4.42 1.31 2.71
CA ARG A 495 -4.33 1.12 1.26
C ARG A 495 -5.57 0.40 0.73
N PRO A 496 -6.34 1.00 -0.18
CA PRO A 496 -7.39 0.28 -0.90
C PRO A 496 -6.75 -0.74 -1.85
N VAL A 497 -7.22 -1.99 -1.81
CA VAL A 497 -6.79 -3.06 -2.71
C VAL A 497 -8.00 -3.65 -3.47
N PRO A 498 -7.81 -4.17 -4.70
CA PRO A 498 -8.91 -4.75 -5.46
C PRO A 498 -9.59 -5.91 -4.73
N CYS A 499 -10.93 -5.92 -4.76
CA CYS A 499 -11.70 -7.05 -4.26
C CYS A 499 -11.49 -8.29 -5.13
N LYS A 500 -11.38 -9.45 -4.48
CA LYS A 500 -11.25 -10.75 -5.17
C LYS A 500 -12.59 -11.40 -5.51
N PHE A 501 -13.71 -10.79 -5.10
CA PHE A 501 -15.05 -11.22 -5.47
C PHE A 501 -15.96 -10.02 -5.74
N SER A 502 -16.96 -10.25 -6.59
CA SER A 502 -17.84 -9.20 -7.09
C SER A 502 -19.21 -9.21 -6.41
N CYS A 503 -19.62 -8.04 -5.96
CA CYS A 503 -20.96 -7.77 -5.49
C CYS A 503 -21.64 -6.81 -6.47
N GLY A 504 -22.92 -7.07 -6.75
CA GLY A 504 -23.80 -6.16 -7.45
C GLY A 504 -24.78 -5.50 -6.47
N THR A 505 -25.56 -4.56 -6.98
CA THR A 505 -26.80 -4.13 -6.31
C THR A 505 -27.98 -4.67 -7.10
N ILE A 506 -29.11 -4.94 -6.44
CA ILE A 506 -30.37 -5.13 -7.17
C ILE A 506 -30.63 -3.84 -7.95
N PHE A 507 -30.38 -3.89 -9.26
CA PHE A 507 -30.95 -2.93 -10.19
C PHE A 507 -32.33 -3.48 -10.55
N GLY A 508 -33.34 -2.60 -10.57
CA GLY A 508 -34.72 -2.99 -10.76
C GLY A 508 -34.88 -3.91 -11.97
N GLY A 509 -35.03 -5.20 -11.68
CA GLY A 509 -35.17 -6.26 -12.67
C GLY A 509 -36.64 -6.51 -13.00
N GLU A 510 -36.89 -7.66 -13.61
CA GLU A 510 -38.24 -8.14 -13.99
C GLU A 510 -39.23 -8.10 -12.83
N THR A 511 -38.77 -8.27 -11.58
CA THR A 511 -39.57 -8.34 -10.35
C THR A 511 -39.86 -7.00 -9.67
N LEU A 512 -39.34 -5.87 -10.19
CA LEU A 512 -39.53 -4.56 -9.58
C LEU A 512 -40.99 -4.08 -9.72
N LYS A 513 -41.63 -3.77 -8.59
CA LYS A 513 -43.00 -3.25 -8.54
C LYS A 513 -43.03 -1.79 -8.09
N VAL A 514 -43.90 -1.00 -8.71
CA VAL A 514 -44.13 0.41 -8.36
C VAL A 514 -45.51 0.54 -7.71
N PRO A 515 -45.59 0.75 -6.38
CA PRO A 515 -46.86 0.90 -5.69
C PRO A 515 -47.70 2.06 -6.25
N GLY A 516 -48.98 1.79 -6.55
CA GLY A 516 -49.93 2.80 -7.04
C GLY A 516 -49.82 3.11 -8.54
N LEU A 517 -48.89 2.50 -9.28
CA LEU A 517 -48.65 2.82 -10.68
C LEU A 517 -49.83 2.48 -11.59
N LEU A 518 -50.59 1.43 -11.31
CA LEU A 518 -51.76 1.07 -12.13
C LEU A 518 -52.81 2.17 -12.09
N ALA A 519 -53.13 2.67 -10.89
CA ALA A 519 -54.09 3.76 -10.72
C ALA A 519 -53.60 5.07 -11.35
N ALA A 520 -52.28 5.31 -11.33
CA ALA A 520 -51.68 6.46 -12.00
C ALA A 520 -51.79 6.36 -13.53
N LEU A 521 -51.49 5.18 -14.09
CA LEU A 521 -51.64 4.90 -15.52
C LEU A 521 -53.09 5.06 -15.98
N GLU A 522 -54.06 4.54 -15.23
CA GLU A 522 -55.48 4.65 -15.56
C GLU A 522 -55.97 6.10 -15.55
N LYS A 523 -55.50 6.92 -14.60
CA LYS A 523 -55.84 8.34 -14.54
C LYS A 523 -55.28 9.14 -15.72
N ASP A 524 -54.06 8.82 -16.17
CA ASP A 524 -53.43 9.54 -17.28
C ASP A 524 -53.80 8.98 -18.66
N ASN A 525 -54.40 7.79 -18.74
CA ASN A 525 -54.89 7.19 -19.98
C ASN A 525 -56.23 7.80 -20.45
N THR A 526 -56.24 9.12 -20.62
CA THR A 526 -57.41 9.87 -21.09
C THR A 526 -57.59 9.72 -22.61
N GLN A 527 -58.79 10.00 -23.12
CA GLN A 527 -59.00 10.05 -24.58
C GLN A 527 -58.13 11.13 -25.25
N GLU A 528 -57.93 12.25 -24.57
CA GLU A 528 -57.08 13.34 -25.05
C GLU A 528 -55.63 12.89 -25.24
N ASN A 529 -55.04 12.25 -24.22
CA ASN A 529 -53.66 11.75 -24.30
C ASN A 529 -53.51 10.66 -25.37
N ARG A 530 -54.48 9.74 -25.47
CA ARG A 530 -54.48 8.71 -26.53
C ARG A 530 -54.51 9.31 -27.93
N ASN A 531 -55.25 10.39 -28.13
CA ASN A 531 -55.33 11.05 -29.44
C ASN A 531 -54.08 11.87 -29.74
N LYS A 532 -53.51 12.55 -28.73
CA LYS A 532 -52.39 13.48 -28.90
C LYS A 532 -51.03 12.78 -28.95
N PHE A 533 -50.88 11.68 -28.21
CA PHE A 533 -49.64 10.92 -28.02
C PHE A 533 -49.91 9.40 -28.03
N PRO A 534 -50.40 8.84 -29.15
CA PRO A 534 -50.84 7.45 -29.22
C PRO A 534 -49.70 6.45 -28.94
N GLU A 535 -48.51 6.68 -29.50
CA GLU A 535 -47.34 5.81 -29.34
C GLU A 535 -46.87 5.79 -27.87
N GLU A 536 -46.74 6.96 -27.25
CA GLU A 536 -46.33 7.10 -25.86
C GLU A 536 -47.35 6.47 -24.90
N THR A 537 -48.63 6.72 -25.13
CA THR A 537 -49.70 6.17 -24.29
C THR A 537 -49.69 4.64 -24.36
N GLN A 538 -49.62 4.07 -25.57
CA GLN A 538 -49.57 2.63 -25.76
C GLN A 538 -48.35 2.03 -25.06
N TRP A 539 -47.16 2.62 -25.27
CA TRP A 539 -45.93 2.13 -24.67
C TRP A 539 -45.97 2.15 -23.14
N LEU A 540 -46.46 3.25 -22.53
CA LEU A 540 -46.61 3.33 -21.06
C LEU A 540 -47.56 2.24 -20.55
N MET A 541 -48.69 2.03 -21.22
CA MET A 541 -49.69 1.04 -20.81
C MET A 541 -49.21 -0.40 -20.98
N GLU A 542 -48.36 -0.70 -21.96
CA GLU A 542 -47.81 -2.02 -22.16
C GLU A 542 -46.63 -2.29 -21.21
N PHE A 543 -45.66 -1.37 -21.16
CA PHE A 543 -44.43 -1.56 -20.39
C PHE A 543 -44.63 -1.44 -18.87
N LEU A 544 -45.32 -0.38 -18.42
CA LEU A 544 -45.43 -0.09 -16.99
C LEU A 544 -46.52 -0.90 -16.28
N LYS A 545 -47.48 -1.47 -17.02
CA LYS A 545 -48.55 -2.28 -16.42
C LYS A 545 -48.03 -3.55 -15.77
N ASP A 546 -47.00 -4.16 -16.34
CA ASP A 546 -46.35 -5.33 -15.73
C ASP A 546 -45.52 -4.95 -14.50
N LYS A 547 -45.11 -3.68 -14.38
CA LYS A 547 -44.46 -3.12 -13.19
C LYS A 547 -45.43 -2.63 -12.12
N ALA A 548 -46.73 -2.64 -12.43
CA ALA A 548 -47.79 -2.20 -11.54
C ALA A 548 -48.51 -3.36 -10.81
N LYS A 549 -48.32 -4.61 -11.28
CA LYS A 549 -48.81 -5.84 -10.67
C LYS A 549 -47.81 -6.42 -9.69
#